data_AF-E8R4U3-F1
#
_entry.id   AF-E8R4U3-F1
#
_cell.length_a   1.000
_cell.length_b   1.000
_cell.length_c   1.000
_cell.angle_alpha   90.00
_cell.angle_beta   90.00
_cell.angle_gamma   90.00
#
_symmetry.space_group_name_H-M   'P 1'
#
loop_
_entity.id
_entity.type
_entity.pdbx_description
1 polymer ?
#
loop_
_entity_poly.entity_id
_entity_poly.type
_entity_poly.pdbx_seq_one_letter_code
_entity_poly.pdbx_strand_id
1 'polypeptide(L)'
;MNPARPHDPFAPSDDDRDPADARGLFDDAPLQADRTPSGSIPPDTSGQSAYDLIDEPEDQSALARGRVGTPASSPTPRRNVTADVEVWTRQAEWGGDLLKFLLVLFLVLGLTGWLLVQLAFGLAFLTLILGLAVAALVAFPLILTLERPVRLVPEQALKEFYAALSHVRPHHKRMWLMLSKVGRKCRSFNDFTSFKTYWNQTLARLEGRRNQPKFLNPLRFEVRKFKSDHSKTRDECQATFEIHVSHARTGKHLAVCPGRMGLVRGPDRMWYLDRGTLPDPLGGLNRHGVMDGDDELGDPLERSRLDV
;
A
#
# COMPACT_ATOMS: atom_id res chain seq x y z
N MET A 1 -44.26 -33.98 25.70
CA MET A 1 -45.14 -32.79 25.67
C MET A 1 -44.58 -31.79 26.68
N ASN A 2 -44.02 -30.69 26.19
CA ASN A 2 -43.37 -29.66 27.00
C ASN A 2 -44.18 -28.37 26.84
N PRO A 3 -44.66 -27.72 27.91
CA PRO A 3 -45.46 -26.50 27.76
C PRO A 3 -44.57 -25.33 27.30
N ALA A 4 -45.04 -24.63 26.28
CA ALA A 4 -44.40 -23.44 25.74
C ALA A 4 -44.38 -22.30 26.78
N ARG A 5 -43.22 -21.65 26.96
CA ARG A 5 -43.07 -20.45 27.78
C ARG A 5 -43.73 -19.24 27.10
N PRO A 6 -44.41 -18.36 27.83
CA PRO A 6 -44.93 -17.12 27.28
C PRO A 6 -43.79 -16.15 26.93
N HIS A 7 -43.92 -15.52 25.77
CA HIS A 7 -43.01 -14.49 25.27
C HIS A 7 -43.31 -13.18 26.01
N ASP A 8 -42.35 -12.67 26.79
CA ASP A 8 -42.44 -11.36 27.42
C ASP A 8 -42.15 -10.26 26.38
N PRO A 9 -43.08 -9.31 26.12
CA PRO A 9 -42.89 -8.26 25.11
C PRO A 9 -42.16 -7.01 25.63
N PHE A 10 -41.59 -7.05 26.84
CA PHE A 10 -40.96 -5.89 27.49
C PHE A 10 -39.50 -6.10 27.89
N ALA A 11 -38.79 -7.06 27.28
CA ALA A 11 -37.34 -7.12 27.43
C ALA A 11 -36.72 -5.91 26.69
N PRO A 12 -35.99 -5.01 27.38
CA PRO A 12 -35.29 -3.91 26.72
C PRO A 12 -34.26 -4.51 25.75
N SER A 13 -34.31 -4.07 24.49
CA SER A 13 -33.33 -4.41 23.47
C SER A 13 -31.98 -3.81 23.83
N ASP A 14 -30.95 -4.64 23.95
CA ASP A 14 -29.56 -4.26 24.25
C ASP A 14 -28.87 -3.41 23.14
N ASP A 15 -29.63 -2.86 22.19
CA ASP A 15 -29.12 -2.23 20.96
C ASP A 15 -29.22 -0.69 20.94
N ASP A 16 -29.61 -0.06 22.06
CA ASP A 16 -29.65 1.40 22.22
C ASP A 16 -28.36 1.99 22.84
N ARG A 17 -27.21 1.39 22.55
CA ARG A 17 -25.92 2.03 22.87
C ARG A 17 -25.59 3.06 21.81
N ASP A 18 -25.86 4.32 22.13
CA ASP A 18 -25.49 5.48 21.33
C ASP A 18 -23.96 5.47 21.05
N PRO A 19 -23.52 5.32 19.79
CA PRO A 19 -22.10 5.24 19.44
C PRO A 19 -21.33 6.54 19.71
N ALA A 20 -22.01 7.61 20.15
CA ALA A 20 -21.41 8.88 20.50
C ALA A 20 -21.00 9.02 21.98
N ASP A 21 -21.30 8.04 22.85
CA ASP A 21 -20.95 8.15 24.27
C ASP A 21 -19.48 7.77 24.54
N ALA A 22 -18.60 8.77 24.47
CA ALA A 22 -17.16 8.64 24.77
C ALA A 22 -16.85 8.51 26.27
N ARG A 23 -17.86 8.42 27.15
CA ARG A 23 -17.65 8.34 28.60
C ARG A 23 -16.93 7.06 29.06
N GLY A 24 -17.01 5.97 28.29
CA GLY A 24 -16.35 4.71 28.64
C GLY A 24 -14.85 4.61 28.29
N LEU A 25 -14.25 5.61 27.61
CA LEU A 25 -12.87 5.51 27.10
C LEU A 25 -11.80 5.93 28.14
N PHE A 26 -12.20 6.47 29.29
CA PHE A 26 -11.26 7.02 30.28
C PHE A 26 -11.36 6.38 31.68
N ASP A 27 -12.25 5.41 31.88
CA ASP A 27 -12.36 4.66 33.14
C ASP A 27 -11.47 3.40 33.14
N ASP A 28 -10.18 3.56 32.79
CA ASP A 28 -9.15 2.57 33.13
C ASP A 28 -8.63 2.87 34.53
N ALA A 29 -9.45 2.59 35.54
CA ALA A 29 -8.96 2.46 36.90
C ALA A 29 -8.14 1.14 36.98
N PRO A 30 -6.93 1.15 37.56
CA PRO A 30 -6.14 -0.07 37.69
C PRO A 30 -6.87 -1.03 38.64
N LEU A 31 -7.24 -2.21 38.11
CA LEU A 31 -7.78 -3.31 38.91
C LEU A 31 -6.79 -3.64 40.04
N GLN A 32 -7.17 -3.26 41.26
CA GLN A 32 -6.54 -3.73 42.49
C GLN A 32 -6.68 -5.25 42.54
N ALA A 33 -5.54 -5.93 42.59
CA ALA A 33 -5.47 -7.34 42.94
C ALA A 33 -5.87 -7.48 44.41
N ASP A 34 -7.08 -8.00 44.66
CA ASP A 34 -7.49 -8.43 45.98
C ASP A 34 -7.67 -9.95 46.06
N ARG A 35 -7.31 -10.46 47.24
CA ARG A 35 -6.98 -11.84 47.54
C ARG A 35 -8.22 -12.74 47.68
N THR A 36 -8.05 -13.98 47.21
CA THR A 36 -8.54 -15.31 47.68
C THR A 36 -9.70 -15.41 48.69
N PRO A 37 -10.55 -16.46 48.57
CA PRO A 37 -10.25 -17.67 49.34
C PRO A 37 -10.57 -19.02 48.68
N SER A 38 -9.69 -19.99 48.97
CA SER A 38 -9.95 -21.38 49.40
C SER A 38 -11.11 -22.16 48.76
N GLY A 39 -10.76 -23.17 47.96
CA GLY A 39 -11.63 -24.29 47.58
C GLY A 39 -10.79 -25.55 47.36
N SER A 40 -10.78 -26.44 48.34
CA SER A 40 -10.09 -27.73 48.37
C SER A 40 -10.83 -28.80 47.57
N ILE A 41 -10.16 -29.45 46.60
CA ILE A 41 -10.58 -30.68 45.91
C ILE A 41 -9.34 -31.61 45.77
N PRO A 42 -9.47 -32.94 45.99
CA PRO A 42 -8.40 -33.85 46.43
C PRO A 42 -7.54 -34.46 45.28
N PRO A 43 -6.48 -35.23 45.59
CA PRO A 43 -5.58 -35.81 44.60
C PRO A 43 -6.05 -37.21 44.17
N ASP A 44 -6.13 -37.44 42.85
CA ASP A 44 -6.06 -38.76 42.22
C ASP A 44 -4.96 -38.69 41.14
N THR A 45 -3.77 -39.24 41.37
CA THR A 45 -3.34 -40.65 41.24
C THR A 45 -3.47 -41.23 39.83
N SER A 46 -2.31 -41.35 39.18
CA SER A 46 -1.91 -42.40 38.21
C SER A 46 -2.74 -42.65 36.94
N GLY A 47 -2.08 -42.57 35.78
CA GLY A 47 -2.47 -43.41 34.64
C GLY A 47 -1.99 -42.93 33.27
N GLN A 48 -0.89 -43.51 32.80
CA GLN A 48 -0.59 -43.81 31.39
C GLN A 48 -0.08 -42.69 30.47
N SER A 49 1.25 -42.58 30.45
CA SER A 49 2.07 -42.55 29.24
C SER A 49 1.52 -43.43 28.11
N ALA A 50 1.33 -42.84 26.92
CA ALA A 50 1.48 -43.49 25.61
C ALA A 50 1.33 -42.44 24.49
N TYR A 51 2.43 -41.79 24.10
CA TYR A 51 2.55 -41.28 22.73
C TYR A 51 3.58 -42.17 22.05
N ASP A 52 3.04 -43.04 21.21
CA ASP A 52 3.70 -44.06 20.43
C ASP A 52 4.76 -43.44 19.51
N LEU A 53 5.95 -44.03 19.56
CA LEU A 53 7.00 -43.90 18.57
C LEU A 53 6.48 -44.45 17.24
N ILE A 54 6.49 -43.64 16.19
CA ILE A 54 6.44 -44.16 14.82
C ILE A 54 7.89 -44.43 14.41
N ASP A 55 8.28 -45.70 14.53
CA ASP A 55 9.40 -46.29 13.81
C ASP A 55 9.01 -46.43 12.33
N GLU A 56 9.73 -45.78 11.43
CA GLU A 56 9.78 -46.17 10.02
C GLU A 56 11.21 -46.63 9.67
N PRO A 57 11.35 -47.78 8.99
CA PRO A 57 12.61 -48.49 8.86
C PRO A 57 13.56 -47.84 7.85
N GLU A 58 14.84 -47.82 8.21
CA GLU A 58 15.95 -47.71 7.29
C GLU A 58 15.98 -48.94 6.37
N ASP A 59 15.93 -48.71 5.06
CA ASP A 59 16.40 -49.68 4.07
C ASP A 59 17.54 -49.06 3.27
N GLN A 60 18.76 -49.44 3.65
CA GLN A 60 19.99 -49.21 2.91
C GLN A 60 20.19 -50.38 1.94
N SER A 61 20.53 -50.04 0.69
CA SER A 61 21.30 -50.83 -0.31
C SER A 61 20.55 -50.93 -1.65
N ALA A 62 21.13 -50.72 -2.83
CA ALA A 62 22.46 -50.32 -3.24
C ALA A 62 22.42 -50.03 -4.76
N LEU A 63 23.35 -49.18 -5.23
CA LEU A 63 24.01 -49.20 -6.54
C LEU A 63 23.15 -49.05 -7.83
N ALA A 64 23.29 -47.91 -8.52
CA ALA A 64 24.16 -47.80 -9.72
C ALA A 64 23.91 -46.53 -10.57
N ARG A 65 25.01 -45.83 -10.86
CA ARG A 65 25.34 -45.11 -12.11
C ARG A 65 24.36 -44.07 -12.67
N GLY A 66 24.80 -42.81 -12.63
CA GLY A 66 24.30 -41.76 -13.52
C GLY A 66 24.70 -40.35 -13.07
N ARG A 67 26.00 -40.06 -12.96
CA ARG A 67 26.50 -38.71 -12.62
C ARG A 67 26.36 -37.80 -13.85
N VAL A 68 25.16 -37.29 -14.09
CA VAL A 68 24.92 -36.13 -14.94
C VAL A 68 25.16 -34.90 -14.07
N GLY A 69 26.20 -34.14 -14.39
CA GLY A 69 26.54 -32.91 -13.68
C GLY A 69 25.43 -31.88 -13.85
N THR A 70 24.60 -31.72 -12.81
CA THR A 70 23.78 -30.52 -12.65
C THR A 70 24.75 -29.36 -12.44
N PRO A 71 24.80 -28.34 -13.32
CA PRO A 71 25.63 -27.18 -13.07
C PRO A 71 25.18 -26.56 -11.76
N ALA A 72 26.12 -26.42 -10.83
CA ALA A 72 25.93 -25.72 -9.58
C ALA A 72 25.44 -24.31 -9.92
N SER A 73 24.14 -24.09 -9.76
CA SER A 73 23.50 -22.78 -9.85
C SER A 73 24.26 -21.85 -8.92
N SER A 74 25.07 -20.98 -9.51
CA SER A 74 25.85 -19.99 -8.77
C SER A 74 24.89 -19.24 -7.85
N PRO A 75 25.21 -19.08 -6.55
CA PRO A 75 24.35 -18.36 -5.64
C PRO A 75 24.22 -16.93 -6.16
N THR A 76 23.03 -16.57 -6.64
CA THR A 76 22.69 -15.19 -6.99
C THR A 76 23.08 -14.31 -5.80
N PRO A 77 23.87 -13.24 -6.02
CA PRO A 77 24.34 -12.40 -4.94
C PRO A 77 23.13 -11.91 -4.13
N ARG A 78 23.10 -12.23 -2.83
CA ARG A 78 22.13 -11.68 -1.89
C ARG A 78 22.28 -10.17 -1.91
N ARG A 79 21.41 -9.50 -2.65
CA ARG A 79 21.30 -8.05 -2.64
C ARG A 79 20.87 -7.68 -1.23
N ASN A 80 21.65 -6.88 -0.51
CA ASN A 80 21.23 -6.30 0.76
C ASN A 80 20.19 -5.21 0.45
N VAL A 81 18.96 -5.60 0.18
CA VAL A 81 17.88 -4.71 -0.29
C VAL A 81 17.42 -3.73 0.80
N THR A 82 17.66 -4.05 2.07
CA THR A 82 17.20 -3.26 3.22
C THR A 82 17.96 -1.95 3.45
N ALA A 83 19.22 -1.84 3.02
CA ALA A 83 20.07 -0.68 3.33
C ALA A 83 19.73 0.60 2.53
N ASP A 84 18.88 0.48 1.50
CA ASP A 84 18.69 1.52 0.49
C ASP A 84 17.25 2.05 0.40
N VAL A 85 16.36 1.61 1.30
CA VAL A 85 14.96 2.07 1.32
C VAL A 85 14.89 3.43 2.02
N GLU A 86 14.65 4.48 1.25
CA GLU A 86 14.36 5.80 1.81
C GLU A 86 13.08 5.71 2.63
N VAL A 87 13.25 5.83 3.95
CA VAL A 87 12.16 5.69 4.92
C VAL A 87 11.15 6.78 4.68
N TRP A 88 9.90 6.38 4.52
CA TRP A 88 8.80 7.32 4.47
C TRP A 88 8.75 8.13 5.76
N THR A 89 8.91 9.45 5.64
CA THR A 89 8.69 10.37 6.76
C THR A 89 7.49 11.25 6.48
N ARG A 90 6.67 11.46 7.51
CA ARG A 90 5.52 12.38 7.47
C ARG A 90 5.94 13.78 7.01
N GLN A 91 7.13 14.22 7.41
CA GLN A 91 7.68 15.52 7.05
C GLN A 91 7.91 15.66 5.54
N ALA A 92 8.35 14.60 4.84
CA ALA A 92 8.54 14.63 3.38
C ALA A 92 7.22 14.79 2.62
N GLU A 93 6.12 14.27 3.17
CA GLU A 93 4.79 14.46 2.61
C GLU A 93 4.28 15.88 2.81
N TRP A 94 4.35 16.41 4.04
CA TRP A 94 3.59 17.60 4.40
C TRP A 94 4.41 18.89 4.36
N GLY A 95 5.75 18.82 4.37
CA GLY A 95 6.60 20.00 4.58
C GLY A 95 6.31 21.16 3.62
N GLY A 96 6.09 20.85 2.34
CA GLY A 96 5.75 21.86 1.34
C GLY A 96 4.33 22.45 1.51
N ASP A 97 3.36 21.64 1.95
CA ASP A 97 1.99 22.10 2.16
C ASP A 97 1.84 22.84 3.50
N LEU A 98 2.59 22.42 4.51
CA LEU A 98 2.73 23.11 5.79
C LEU A 98 3.33 24.50 5.59
N LEU A 99 4.38 24.63 4.76
CA LEU A 99 4.98 25.92 4.45
C LEU A 99 3.98 26.86 3.76
N LYS A 100 3.20 26.36 2.79
CA LYS A 100 2.13 27.15 2.14
C LYS A 100 1.07 27.59 3.15
N PHE A 101 0.63 26.68 4.03
CA PHE A 101 -0.33 26.99 5.07
C PHE A 101 0.19 28.08 6.01
N LEU A 102 1.42 27.96 6.49
CA LEU A 102 2.06 28.97 7.35
C LEU A 102 2.19 30.32 6.63
N LEU A 103 2.55 30.32 5.35
CA LEU A 103 2.63 31.55 4.54
C LEU A 103 1.26 32.23 4.40
N VAL A 104 0.21 31.46 4.09
CA VAL A 104 -1.17 31.99 3.99
C VAL A 104 -1.63 32.53 5.34
N LEU A 105 -1.39 31.80 6.43
CA LEU A 105 -1.75 32.23 7.77
C LEU A 105 -1.04 33.53 8.15
N PHE A 106 0.26 33.62 7.88
CA PHE A 106 1.06 34.83 8.11
C PHE A 106 0.52 36.03 7.32
N LEU A 107 0.20 35.86 6.04
CA LEU A 107 -0.35 36.91 5.20
C LEU A 107 -1.72 37.40 5.69
N VAL A 108 -2.62 36.48 6.07
CA VAL A 108 -3.94 36.81 6.60
C VAL A 108 -3.81 37.59 7.90
N LEU A 109 -3.02 37.09 8.86
CA LEU A 109 -2.82 37.75 10.15
C LEU A 109 -2.14 39.11 9.99
N GLY A 110 -1.14 39.22 9.12
CA GLY A 110 -0.43 40.47 8.84
C GLY A 110 -1.36 41.53 8.22
N LEU A 111 -2.17 41.14 7.23
CA LEU A 111 -3.14 42.03 6.59
C LEU A 111 -4.25 42.47 7.57
N THR A 112 -4.78 41.54 8.36
CA THR A 112 -5.76 41.85 9.40
C THR A 112 -5.17 42.80 10.44
N GLY A 113 -3.94 42.55 10.91
CA GLY A 113 -3.24 43.43 11.85
C GLY A 113 -3.02 44.84 11.28
N TRP A 114 -2.59 44.94 10.03
CA TRP A 114 -2.45 46.23 9.35
C TRP A 114 -3.77 46.99 9.24
N LEU A 115 -4.88 46.31 8.89
CA LEU A 115 -6.21 46.94 8.83
C LEU A 115 -6.71 47.41 10.21
N LEU A 116 -6.37 46.69 11.29
CA LEU A 116 -6.70 47.10 12.65
C LEU A 116 -5.96 48.38 13.07
N VAL A 117 -4.69 48.54 12.67
CA VAL A 117 -3.93 49.79 12.90
C VAL A 117 -4.59 50.98 12.20
N GLN A 118 -5.20 50.76 11.03
CA GLN A 118 -5.96 51.78 10.29
C GLN A 118 -7.40 51.97 10.83
N LEU A 119 -7.76 51.31 11.94
CA LEU A 119 -9.10 51.33 12.53
C LEU A 119 -10.22 50.84 11.58
N ALA A 120 -9.85 50.09 10.54
CA ALA A 120 -10.78 49.57 9.54
C ALA A 120 -11.41 48.23 10.00
N PHE A 121 -12.12 48.24 11.13
CA PHE A 121 -12.61 47.03 11.80
C PHE A 121 -13.48 46.12 10.91
N GLY A 122 -14.38 46.70 10.10
CA GLY A 122 -15.24 45.93 9.20
C GLY A 122 -14.45 45.17 8.13
N LEU A 123 -13.46 45.81 7.51
CA LEU A 123 -12.58 45.17 6.52
C LEU A 123 -11.65 44.15 7.18
N ALA A 124 -11.15 44.42 8.38
CA ALA A 124 -10.33 43.49 9.15
C ALA A 124 -11.09 42.19 9.44
N PHE A 125 -12.35 42.30 9.87
CA PHE A 125 -13.23 41.16 10.13
C PHE A 125 -13.53 40.34 8.87
N LEU A 126 -13.88 41.01 7.76
CA LEU A 126 -14.12 40.33 6.48
C LEU A 126 -12.87 39.60 5.99
N THR A 127 -11.71 40.24 6.09
CA THR A 127 -10.41 39.66 5.72
C THR A 127 -10.09 38.44 6.57
N LEU A 128 -10.39 38.47 7.87
CA LEU A 128 -10.20 37.33 8.76
C LEU A 128 -11.06 36.14 8.36
N ILE A 129 -12.36 36.36 8.09
CA ILE A 129 -13.27 35.28 7.66
C ILE A 129 -12.80 34.66 6.35
N LEU A 130 -12.55 35.49 5.32
CA LEU A 130 -12.15 35.00 4.02
C LEU A 130 -10.77 34.34 4.07
N GLY A 131 -9.85 34.92 4.84
CA GLY A 131 -8.53 34.39 5.08
C GLY A 131 -8.54 33.03 5.78
N LEU A 132 -9.38 32.87 6.81
CA LEU A 132 -9.58 31.58 7.48
C LEU A 132 -10.21 30.53 6.55
N ALA A 133 -11.15 30.92 5.70
CA ALA A 133 -11.73 30.02 4.69
C ALA A 133 -10.65 29.53 3.70
N VAL A 134 -9.81 30.44 3.19
CA VAL A 134 -8.67 30.07 2.32
C VAL A 134 -7.66 29.20 3.07
N ALA A 135 -7.32 29.54 4.32
CA ALA A 135 -6.42 28.75 5.16
C ALA A 135 -6.96 27.33 5.39
N ALA A 136 -8.27 27.17 5.64
CA ALA A 136 -8.92 25.87 5.78
C ALA A 136 -8.84 25.04 4.49
N LEU A 137 -9.04 25.67 3.32
CA LEU A 137 -8.89 25.00 2.01
C LEU A 137 -7.45 24.52 1.78
N VAL A 138 -6.45 25.30 2.19
CA VAL A 138 -5.03 24.94 2.10
C VAL A 138 -4.63 23.90 3.15
N ALA A 139 -5.27 23.89 4.32
CA ALA A 139 -5.06 22.91 5.38
C ALA A 139 -5.73 21.56 5.10
N PHE A 140 -6.75 21.51 4.25
CA PHE A 140 -7.51 20.29 3.98
C PHE A 140 -6.63 19.09 3.57
N PRO A 141 -5.64 19.23 2.67
CA PRO A 141 -4.68 18.16 2.38
C PRO A 141 -3.83 17.73 3.59
N LEU A 142 -3.50 18.64 4.52
CA LEU A 142 -2.76 18.30 5.74
C LEU A 142 -3.60 17.41 6.65
N ILE A 143 -4.89 17.73 6.81
CA ILE A 143 -5.81 16.92 7.63
C ILE A 143 -5.97 15.53 7.04
N LEU A 144 -6.15 15.42 5.71
CA LEU A 144 -6.25 14.12 5.03
C LEU A 144 -4.97 13.27 5.10
N THR A 145 -3.82 13.90 5.32
CA THR A 145 -2.54 13.17 5.39
C THR A 145 -2.15 12.77 6.82
N LEU A 146 -2.84 13.30 7.84
CA LEU A 146 -2.66 12.88 9.24
C LEU A 146 -3.21 11.47 9.52
N GLU A 147 -4.12 10.98 8.68
CA GLU A 147 -4.62 9.61 8.74
C GLU A 147 -3.49 8.62 8.41
N ARG A 148 -2.98 7.93 9.45
CA ARG A 148 -1.80 7.07 9.33
C ARG A 148 -2.08 5.93 8.34
N PRO A 149 -1.33 5.78 7.24
CA PRO A 149 -1.44 4.58 6.42
C PRO A 149 -0.87 3.38 7.21
N VAL A 150 -1.73 2.44 7.56
CA VAL A 150 -1.33 1.20 8.24
C VAL A 150 -0.97 0.15 7.18
N ARG A 151 0.21 0.27 6.58
CA ARG A 151 0.71 -0.64 5.53
C ARG A 151 1.54 -1.80 6.10
N LEU A 152 1.02 -2.42 7.15
CA LEU A 152 1.69 -3.55 7.81
C LEU A 152 1.61 -4.84 6.96
N VAL A 153 0.62 -4.93 6.07
CA VAL A 153 0.34 -6.09 5.21
C VAL A 153 0.67 -5.75 3.75
N PRO A 154 1.35 -6.63 2.98
CA PRO A 154 1.73 -6.35 1.60
C PRO A 154 0.51 -6.11 0.69
N GLU A 155 -0.59 -6.83 0.91
CA GLU A 155 -1.86 -6.61 0.20
C GLU A 155 -2.39 -5.19 0.42
N GLN A 156 -2.35 -4.70 1.67
CA GLN A 156 -2.81 -3.38 2.03
C GLN A 156 -1.97 -2.29 1.35
N ALA A 157 -0.65 -2.46 1.29
CA ALA A 157 0.24 -1.53 0.58
C ALA A 157 -0.14 -1.43 -0.91
N LEU A 158 -0.43 -2.56 -1.55
CA LEU A 158 -0.84 -2.60 -2.95
C LEU A 158 -2.22 -1.99 -3.17
N LYS A 159 -3.19 -2.30 -2.30
CA LYS A 159 -4.53 -1.71 -2.31
C LYS A 159 -4.46 -0.19 -2.17
N GLU A 160 -3.69 0.32 -1.21
CA GLU A 160 -3.53 1.76 -1.02
C GLU A 160 -2.83 2.45 -2.20
N PHE A 161 -1.83 1.80 -2.80
CA PHE A 161 -1.13 2.34 -3.97
C PHE A 161 -2.08 2.57 -5.14
N TYR A 162 -2.92 1.59 -5.48
CA TYR A 162 -3.87 1.72 -6.58
C TYR A 162 -5.14 2.49 -6.19
N ALA A 163 -5.58 2.42 -4.93
CA ALA A 163 -6.69 3.24 -4.43
C ALA A 163 -6.38 4.73 -4.52
N ALA A 164 -5.12 5.14 -4.37
CA ALA A 164 -4.69 6.53 -4.56
C ALA A 164 -4.97 7.09 -5.97
N LEU A 165 -5.13 6.22 -6.98
CA LEU A 165 -5.55 6.60 -8.34
C LEU A 165 -7.06 6.78 -8.47
N SER A 166 -7.85 6.27 -7.52
CA SER A 166 -9.31 6.26 -7.60
C SER A 166 -9.96 7.59 -7.19
N HIS A 167 -9.16 8.54 -6.71
CA HIS A 167 -9.62 9.87 -6.36
C HIS A 167 -9.78 10.75 -7.61
N VAL A 168 -10.68 11.73 -7.54
CA VAL A 168 -10.87 12.75 -8.59
C VAL A 168 -9.56 13.45 -8.98
N ARG A 169 -8.66 13.63 -7.99
CA ARG A 169 -7.28 14.06 -8.22
C ARG A 169 -6.34 12.97 -7.68
N PRO A 170 -5.71 12.18 -8.55
CA PRO A 170 -4.82 11.11 -8.12
C PRO A 170 -3.66 11.62 -7.25
N HIS A 171 -3.42 10.96 -6.13
CA HIS A 171 -2.38 11.34 -5.16
C HIS A 171 -1.01 10.79 -5.59
N HIS A 172 -0.49 11.26 -6.73
CA HIS A 172 0.79 10.82 -7.30
C HIS A 172 1.95 10.89 -6.30
N LYS A 173 1.99 11.93 -5.46
CA LYS A 173 3.05 12.08 -4.43
C LYS A 173 3.03 10.94 -3.42
N ARG A 174 1.84 10.59 -2.92
CA ARG A 174 1.65 9.46 -1.99
C ARG A 174 2.05 8.14 -2.66
N MET A 175 1.65 7.92 -3.91
CA MET A 175 2.05 6.75 -4.69
C MET A 175 3.57 6.64 -4.83
N TRP A 176 4.22 7.72 -5.25
CA TRP A 176 5.68 7.81 -5.42
C TRP A 176 6.44 7.43 -4.14
N LEU A 177 5.93 7.87 -3.01
CA LEU A 177 6.50 7.58 -1.71
C LEU A 177 6.30 6.12 -1.24
N MET A 178 5.29 5.41 -1.78
CA MET A 178 5.13 3.97 -1.54
C MET A 178 6.13 3.11 -2.33
N LEU A 179 6.87 3.71 -3.27
CA LEU A 179 7.83 2.98 -4.08
C LEU A 179 9.15 2.85 -3.35
N SER A 180 9.74 1.65 -3.45
CA SER A 180 11.12 1.42 -3.06
C SER A 180 12.07 2.27 -3.93
N LYS A 181 13.32 2.46 -3.51
CA LYS A 181 14.32 3.20 -4.30
C LYS A 181 14.51 2.59 -5.71
N VAL A 182 14.33 1.27 -5.82
CA VAL A 182 14.31 0.55 -7.11
C VAL A 182 13.02 0.88 -7.86
N GLY A 183 11.85 0.82 -7.20
CA GLY A 183 10.57 1.13 -7.84
C GLY A 183 10.41 2.56 -8.36
N ARG A 184 11.14 3.52 -7.78
CA ARG A 184 11.21 4.91 -8.26
C ARG A 184 12.01 5.07 -9.56
N LYS A 185 12.79 4.07 -9.95
CA LYS A 185 13.59 4.08 -11.18
C LYS A 185 13.16 2.92 -12.07
N CYS A 186 12.43 3.23 -13.12
CA CYS A 186 12.06 2.26 -14.14
C CYS A 186 12.30 2.83 -15.54
N ARG A 187 12.07 2.01 -16.57
CA ARG A 187 12.21 2.44 -17.98
C ARG A 187 11.24 3.58 -18.33
N SER A 188 10.10 3.69 -17.64
CA SER A 188 9.06 4.68 -17.92
C SER A 188 9.23 6.01 -17.18
N PHE A 189 9.96 6.01 -16.07
CA PHE A 189 10.19 7.19 -15.23
C PHE A 189 11.40 7.00 -14.32
N ASN A 190 12.12 8.08 -14.04
CA ASN A 190 13.30 8.10 -13.17
C ASN A 190 13.21 9.17 -12.06
N ASP A 191 12.19 10.04 -12.12
CA ASP A 191 11.91 11.10 -11.17
C ASP A 191 10.40 11.27 -10.95
N PHE A 192 10.02 12.14 -10.01
CA PHE A 192 8.63 12.35 -9.67
C PHE A 192 7.82 12.97 -10.82
N THR A 193 8.43 13.85 -11.62
CA THR A 193 7.75 14.55 -12.72
C THR A 193 7.39 13.59 -13.85
N SER A 194 8.34 12.73 -14.25
CA SER A 194 8.13 11.66 -15.22
C SER A 194 7.16 10.60 -14.70
N PHE A 195 7.20 10.26 -13.41
CA PHE A 195 6.21 9.37 -12.77
C PHE A 195 4.78 9.93 -12.86
N LYS A 196 4.59 11.19 -12.50
CA LYS A 196 3.30 11.87 -12.61
C LYS A 196 2.83 11.92 -14.06
N THR A 197 3.74 12.17 -15.00
CA THR A 197 3.44 12.19 -16.44
C THR A 197 2.99 10.82 -16.94
N TYR A 198 3.71 9.76 -16.55
CA TYR A 198 3.36 8.37 -16.86
C TYR A 198 1.95 8.02 -16.40
N TRP A 199 1.59 8.32 -15.15
CA TRP A 199 0.27 8.00 -14.62
C TRP A 199 -0.83 8.85 -15.25
N ASN A 200 -0.60 10.15 -15.49
CA ASN A 200 -1.55 10.98 -16.22
C ASN A 200 -1.84 10.44 -17.63
N GLN A 201 -0.81 9.98 -18.34
CA GLN A 201 -0.96 9.35 -19.66
C GLN A 201 -1.68 8.00 -19.56
N THR A 202 -1.35 7.19 -18.55
CA THR A 202 -1.98 5.88 -18.32
C THR A 202 -3.48 6.03 -18.01
N LEU A 203 -3.85 6.97 -17.14
CA LEU A 203 -5.24 7.28 -16.83
C LEU A 203 -5.98 7.79 -18.07
N ALA A 204 -5.38 8.70 -18.84
CA ALA A 204 -5.97 9.19 -20.09
C ALA A 204 -6.18 8.07 -21.12
N ARG A 205 -5.31 7.07 -21.18
CA ARG A 205 -5.48 5.88 -22.03
C ARG A 205 -6.63 5.00 -21.55
N LEU A 206 -6.76 4.79 -20.24
CA LEU A 206 -7.82 3.96 -19.65
C LEU A 206 -9.22 4.61 -19.74
N GLU A 207 -9.29 5.94 -19.62
CA GLU A 207 -10.55 6.70 -19.81
C GLU A 207 -11.06 6.64 -21.27
N GLY A 208 -10.16 6.37 -22.23
CA GLY A 208 -10.43 6.41 -23.66
C GLY A 208 -10.63 7.84 -24.19
N ARG A 209 -10.86 8.00 -25.51
CA ARG A 209 -11.14 9.31 -26.15
C ARG A 209 -12.51 9.91 -25.79
N ARG A 210 -13.07 9.59 -24.62
CA ARG A 210 -14.34 10.16 -24.20
C ARG A 210 -14.10 11.61 -23.77
N ASN A 211 -14.69 12.56 -24.48
CA ASN A 211 -14.69 14.00 -24.15
C ASN A 211 -15.47 14.33 -22.86
N GLN A 212 -15.57 13.41 -21.90
CA GLN A 212 -16.17 13.71 -20.61
C GLN A 212 -15.13 14.35 -19.70
N PRO A 213 -15.52 15.37 -18.91
CA PRO A 213 -14.57 16.02 -18.03
C PRO A 213 -14.17 15.08 -16.88
N LYS A 214 -12.86 14.98 -16.65
CA LYS A 214 -12.20 14.04 -15.71
C LYS A 214 -12.79 14.03 -14.30
N PHE A 215 -13.33 15.16 -13.84
CA PHE A 215 -13.90 15.27 -12.50
C PHE A 215 -15.26 14.57 -12.33
N LEU A 216 -15.96 14.24 -13.43
CA LEU A 216 -17.30 13.65 -13.37
C LEU A 216 -17.30 12.12 -13.35
N ASN A 217 -16.19 11.45 -13.68
CA ASN A 217 -16.19 10.00 -13.77
C ASN A 217 -14.84 9.38 -13.38
N PRO A 218 -14.44 9.47 -12.10
CA PRO A 218 -13.19 8.89 -11.64
C PRO A 218 -13.17 7.38 -11.90
N LEU A 219 -11.99 6.86 -12.23
CA LEU A 219 -11.76 5.43 -12.33
C LEU A 219 -11.67 4.83 -10.92
N ARG A 220 -12.14 3.61 -10.74
CA ARG A 220 -11.98 2.82 -9.52
C ARG A 220 -11.04 1.68 -9.84
N PHE A 221 -9.96 1.58 -9.06
CA PHE A 221 -8.97 0.53 -9.13
C PHE A 221 -9.15 -0.39 -7.92
N GLU A 222 -9.40 -1.67 -8.18
CA GLU A 222 -9.59 -2.67 -7.13
C GLU A 222 -8.59 -3.80 -7.29
N VAL A 223 -7.84 -4.10 -6.23
CA VAL A 223 -6.92 -5.25 -6.21
C VAL A 223 -7.69 -6.48 -5.78
N ARG A 224 -7.68 -7.52 -6.61
CA ARG A 224 -8.33 -8.83 -6.38
C ARG A 224 -7.35 -9.98 -6.55
N LYS A 225 -7.76 -11.16 -6.09
CA LYS A 225 -6.99 -12.42 -6.19
C LYS A 225 -5.54 -12.29 -5.73
N PHE A 226 -5.32 -11.55 -4.65
CA PHE A 226 -3.99 -11.33 -4.10
C PHE A 226 -3.43 -12.63 -3.51
N LYS A 227 -2.21 -12.96 -3.90
CA LYS A 227 -1.39 -14.05 -3.34
C LYS A 227 0.02 -13.53 -3.13
N SER A 228 0.67 -13.91 -2.04
CA SER A 228 2.01 -13.46 -1.71
C SER A 228 2.90 -14.60 -1.23
N ASP A 229 4.09 -14.69 -1.83
CA ASP A 229 5.15 -15.59 -1.40
C ASP A 229 6.21 -14.76 -0.66
N HIS A 230 6.38 -15.02 0.63
CA HIS A 230 7.35 -14.33 1.48
C HIS A 230 8.72 -15.00 1.40
N SER A 231 9.79 -14.20 1.42
CA SER A 231 11.15 -14.70 1.58
C SER A 231 11.37 -15.27 2.99
N LYS A 232 12.42 -16.09 3.16
CA LYS A 232 12.79 -16.67 4.47
C LYS A 232 13.01 -15.62 5.55
N THR A 233 13.47 -14.42 5.18
CA THR A 233 13.71 -13.30 6.10
C THR A 233 12.45 -12.47 6.37
N ARG A 234 11.36 -12.68 5.62
CA ARG A 234 10.10 -11.89 5.67
C ARG A 234 10.25 -10.41 5.35
N ASP A 235 11.40 -9.99 4.82
CA ASP A 235 11.66 -8.62 4.39
C ASP A 235 11.38 -8.40 2.90
N GLU A 236 11.16 -9.48 2.15
CA GLU A 236 10.80 -9.44 0.74
C GLU A 236 9.57 -10.30 0.52
N CYS A 237 8.72 -9.85 -0.39
CA CYS A 237 7.47 -10.50 -0.74
C CYS A 237 7.26 -10.40 -2.26
N GLN A 238 6.98 -11.53 -2.89
CA GLN A 238 6.54 -11.55 -4.27
C GLN A 238 5.02 -11.71 -4.30
N ALA A 239 4.32 -10.66 -4.73
CA ALA A 239 2.86 -10.68 -4.84
C ALA A 239 2.40 -10.96 -6.28
N THR A 240 1.33 -11.72 -6.43
CA THR A 240 0.55 -11.94 -7.66
C THR A 240 -0.89 -11.49 -7.40
N PHE A 241 -1.49 -10.75 -8.32
CA PHE A 241 -2.81 -10.13 -8.14
C PHE A 241 -3.44 -9.76 -9.48
N GLU A 242 -4.70 -9.33 -9.44
CA GLU A 242 -5.41 -8.73 -10.56
C GLU A 242 -5.88 -7.32 -10.18
N ILE A 243 -5.64 -6.34 -11.05
CA ILE A 243 -6.21 -5.00 -10.91
C ILE A 243 -7.47 -4.93 -11.77
N HIS A 244 -8.61 -4.75 -11.12
CA HIS A 244 -9.89 -4.51 -11.78
C HIS A 244 -10.09 -2.99 -11.90
N VAL A 245 -10.17 -2.50 -13.14
CA VAL A 245 -10.41 -1.10 -13.44
C VAL A 245 -11.86 -0.94 -13.87
N SER A 246 -12.59 -0.05 -13.22
CA SER A 246 -13.98 0.25 -13.52
C SER A 246 -14.26 1.75 -13.42
N HIS A 247 -15.38 2.21 -13.95
CA HIS A 247 -15.86 3.56 -13.67
C HIS A 247 -16.51 3.62 -12.28
N ALA A 248 -16.10 4.56 -11.43
CA ALA A 248 -16.59 4.61 -10.05
C ALA A 248 -18.10 4.86 -9.93
N ARG A 249 -18.68 5.66 -10.83
CA ARG A 249 -20.12 6.00 -10.79
C ARG A 249 -21.01 4.95 -11.45
N THR A 250 -20.60 4.43 -12.60
CA THR A 250 -21.43 3.49 -13.37
C THR A 250 -21.15 2.03 -13.03
N GLY A 251 -20.06 1.74 -12.31
CA GLY A 251 -19.58 0.38 -12.06
C GLY A 251 -19.14 -0.34 -13.33
N LYS A 252 -19.17 0.31 -14.51
CA LYS A 252 -18.83 -0.32 -15.78
C LYS A 252 -17.37 -0.75 -15.76
N HIS A 253 -17.16 -2.04 -15.90
CA HIS A 253 -15.85 -2.65 -15.99
C HIS A 253 -15.12 -2.22 -17.27
N LEU A 254 -13.84 -1.88 -17.15
CA LEU A 254 -12.99 -1.41 -18.23
C LEU A 254 -11.89 -2.43 -18.57
N ALA A 255 -11.14 -2.90 -17.57
CA ALA A 255 -10.01 -3.78 -17.80
C ALA A 255 -9.69 -4.61 -16.55
N VAL A 256 -9.16 -5.82 -16.76
CA VAL A 256 -8.47 -6.59 -15.73
C VAL A 256 -7.00 -6.65 -16.11
N CYS A 257 -6.12 -6.21 -15.21
CA CYS A 257 -4.67 -6.27 -15.41
C CYS A 257 -4.06 -7.28 -14.45
N PRO A 258 -3.73 -8.51 -14.88
CA PRO A 258 -2.98 -9.44 -14.05
C PRO A 258 -1.56 -8.90 -13.84
N GLY A 259 -1.08 -8.95 -12.59
CA GLY A 259 0.18 -8.35 -12.20
C GLY A 259 0.98 -9.22 -11.25
N ARG A 260 2.30 -9.09 -11.35
CA ARG A 260 3.27 -9.61 -10.39
C ARG A 260 4.16 -8.46 -9.92
N MET A 261 4.32 -8.31 -8.61
CA MET A 261 5.03 -7.18 -7.99
C MET A 261 5.96 -7.68 -6.89
N GLY A 262 7.19 -7.18 -6.86
CA GLY A 262 8.07 -7.31 -5.70
C GLY A 262 7.73 -6.25 -4.67
N LEU A 263 7.68 -6.65 -3.41
CA LEU A 263 7.55 -5.73 -2.28
C LEU A 263 8.70 -5.96 -1.31
N VAL A 264 9.20 -4.86 -0.75
CA VAL A 264 10.28 -4.84 0.23
C VAL A 264 9.79 -4.17 1.49
N ARG A 265 10.14 -4.74 2.63
CA ARG A 265 9.85 -4.16 3.94
C ARG A 265 10.93 -3.13 4.29
N GLY A 266 10.52 -1.89 4.54
CA GLY A 266 11.41 -0.84 5.02
C GLY A 266 11.72 -1.00 6.52
N PRO A 267 12.68 -0.21 7.04
CA PRO A 267 13.04 -0.22 8.46
C PRO A 267 11.91 0.30 9.37
N ASP A 268 10.95 1.04 8.81
CA ASP A 268 9.69 1.44 9.45
C ASP A 268 8.65 0.31 9.54
N ARG A 269 9.03 -0.90 9.12
CA ARG A 269 8.21 -2.11 9.05
C ARG A 269 7.08 -2.06 8.03
N MET A 270 7.05 -1.04 7.16
CA MET A 270 6.04 -0.89 6.10
C MET A 270 6.49 -1.55 4.80
N TRP A 271 5.53 -1.96 3.98
CA TRP A 271 5.81 -2.53 2.66
C TRP A 271 5.87 -1.45 1.57
N TYR A 272 6.91 -1.52 0.75
CA TYR A 272 7.18 -0.65 -0.40
C TYR A 272 7.15 -1.47 -1.69
N LEU A 273 6.70 -0.88 -2.78
CA LEU A 273 6.56 -1.56 -4.07
C LEU A 273 7.81 -1.35 -4.94
N ASP A 274 8.27 -2.42 -5.58
CA ASP A 274 9.43 -2.38 -6.48
C ASP A 274 9.12 -1.93 -7.90
N ARG A 275 7.85 -1.73 -8.23
CA ARG A 275 7.44 -1.09 -9.50
C ARG A 275 6.25 -0.18 -9.25
N GLY A 276 6.32 1.01 -9.85
CA GLY A 276 5.22 1.99 -9.82
C GLY A 276 4.42 2.07 -11.11
N THR A 277 4.38 1.00 -11.91
CA THR A 277 3.69 0.95 -13.20
C THR A 277 2.38 0.15 -13.10
N LEU A 278 1.44 0.42 -14.01
CA LEU A 278 0.31 -0.47 -14.21
C LEU A 278 0.81 -1.76 -14.88
N PRO A 279 0.44 -2.96 -14.41
CA PRO A 279 0.69 -4.21 -15.13
C PRO A 279 0.04 -4.17 -16.51
N ASP A 280 0.70 -4.72 -17.52
CA ASP A 280 0.14 -4.72 -18.87
C ASP A 280 -1.17 -5.52 -18.91
N PRO A 281 -2.29 -4.91 -19.34
CA PRO A 281 -3.62 -5.54 -19.32
C PRO A 281 -3.72 -6.78 -20.22
N LEU A 282 -2.81 -6.93 -21.18
CA LEU A 282 -2.84 -8.03 -22.16
C LEU A 282 -2.14 -9.30 -21.68
N GLY A 283 -1.51 -9.27 -20.50
CA GLY A 283 -0.66 -10.38 -20.05
C GLY A 283 0.54 -10.58 -20.98
N GLY A 284 1.65 -11.05 -20.43
CA GLY A 284 2.81 -11.45 -21.21
C GLY A 284 2.56 -12.73 -22.04
N LEU A 285 1.51 -12.77 -22.87
CA LEU A 285 1.22 -13.88 -23.79
C LEU A 285 2.02 -13.81 -25.11
N ASN A 286 2.98 -12.90 -25.26
CA ASN A 286 3.82 -12.84 -26.47
C ASN A 286 5.21 -12.20 -26.29
N ARG A 287 5.93 -12.45 -25.18
CA ARG A 287 7.37 -12.10 -25.06
C ARG A 287 8.25 -13.19 -24.45
N HIS A 288 7.86 -14.45 -24.61
CA HIS A 288 8.76 -15.60 -24.43
C HIS A 288 9.11 -16.29 -25.77
N GLY A 289 9.07 -15.53 -26.86
CA GLY A 289 9.41 -16.00 -28.21
C GLY A 289 10.02 -14.91 -29.11
N VAL A 290 10.65 -13.88 -28.52
CA VAL A 290 11.62 -13.08 -29.27
C VAL A 290 12.96 -13.48 -28.73
N MET A 291 13.63 -14.28 -29.55
CA MET A 291 14.97 -14.76 -29.38
C MET A 291 15.88 -13.70 -28.75
N ASP A 292 16.64 -14.12 -27.74
CA ASP A 292 18.06 -13.82 -27.72
C ASP A 292 18.62 -14.33 -29.06
N GLY A 293 18.44 -13.51 -30.10
CA GLY A 293 19.18 -13.61 -31.33
C GLY A 293 20.49 -12.96 -30.99
N ASP A 294 21.54 -13.78 -30.95
CA ASP A 294 22.92 -13.38 -30.93
C ASP A 294 23.11 -12.21 -31.91
N ASP A 295 23.14 -10.98 -31.39
CA ASP A 295 23.88 -9.91 -32.04
C ASP A 295 25.35 -10.27 -31.87
N GLU A 296 25.78 -11.23 -32.71
CA GLU A 296 27.13 -11.32 -33.19
C GLU A 296 27.58 -9.89 -33.50
N LEU A 297 28.54 -9.45 -32.70
CA LEU A 297 29.32 -8.26 -32.91
C LEU A 297 30.11 -8.47 -34.22
N GLY A 298 29.44 -8.22 -35.34
CA GLY A 298 30.05 -8.19 -36.66
C GLY A 298 31.04 -7.03 -36.74
N ASP A 299 32.31 -7.37 -36.71
CA ASP A 299 33.47 -6.49 -36.78
C ASP A 299 33.41 -5.63 -38.08
N PRO A 300 33.37 -4.29 -38.02
CA PRO A 300 33.18 -3.45 -39.21
C PRO A 300 34.47 -3.19 -40.02
N LEU A 301 35.53 -3.99 -39.86
CA LEU A 301 36.86 -3.67 -40.41
C LEU A 301 37.33 -4.46 -41.65
N GLU A 302 36.50 -5.34 -42.24
CA GLU A 302 36.94 -6.17 -43.40
C GLU A 302 36.27 -5.86 -44.76
N ARG A 303 36.00 -4.59 -45.07
CA ARG A 303 35.53 -4.18 -46.42
C ARG A 303 36.41 -3.17 -47.14
N SER A 304 37.72 -3.21 -46.93
CA SER A 304 38.66 -2.33 -47.65
C SER A 304 39.93 -3.03 -48.10
N ARG A 305 39.82 -4.19 -48.77
CA ARG A 305 40.88 -4.71 -49.66
C ARG A 305 40.26 -5.62 -50.72
N LEU A 306 39.92 -5.04 -51.88
CA LEU A 306 39.92 -5.68 -53.20
C LEU A 306 39.46 -4.62 -54.19
N ASP A 307 40.41 -3.77 -54.59
CA ASP A 307 40.43 -3.01 -55.85
C ASP A 307 41.79 -2.30 -55.90
N VAL A 308 42.84 -3.04 -56.28
CA VAL A 308 44.00 -2.68 -57.13
C VAL A 308 44.71 -3.99 -57.50
#